data_AF-A0A1S8TVI3-F1
#
_entry.id   AF-A0A1S8TVI3-F1
#
_cell.length_a   1.000
_cell.length_b   1.000
_cell.length_c   1.000
_cell.angle_alpha   90.00
_cell.angle_beta   90.00
_cell.angle_gamma   90.00
#
_symmetry.space_group_name_H-M   'P 1'
#
loop_
_entity.id
_entity.type
_entity.pdbx_description
1 polymer ?
#
loop_
_entity_poly.entity_id
_entity_poly.type
_entity_poly.pdbx_seq_one_letter_code
_entity_poly.pdbx_strand_id
1 'polypeptide(L)'
;MKKIFSRKVLPVFFILVLVFIGIIKIDLINTKALSPLGNTNENYKLVSDEFGEDFSNFIKDNSFLKIYEEDGKDILVRLGDSDFKIKEESPYIKKIQEMFKNIKL
;
A
#
# COMPACT_ATOMS: atom_id res chain seq x y z
N MET A 1 -24.08 20.70 48.13
CA MET A 1 -23.01 20.38 47.14
C MET A 1 -23.52 19.84 45.80
N LYS A 2 -24.39 18.80 45.75
CA LYS A 2 -24.91 18.20 44.50
C LYS A 2 -25.46 19.21 43.46
N LYS A 3 -26.23 20.22 43.89
CA LYS A 3 -26.81 21.27 43.03
C LYS A 3 -25.78 22.21 42.39
N ILE A 4 -24.67 22.48 43.09
CA ILE A 4 -23.59 23.36 42.61
C ILE A 4 -22.72 22.60 41.60
N PHE A 5 -22.47 21.31 41.87
CA PHE A 5 -21.75 20.42 40.96
C PHE A 5 -22.50 20.30 39.62
N SER A 6 -23.80 20.02 39.64
CA SER A 6 -24.62 19.96 38.42
C SER A 6 -24.67 21.29 37.64
N ARG A 7 -24.80 22.44 38.30
CA ARG A 7 -24.89 23.74 37.59
C ARG A 7 -23.59 24.20 36.93
N LYS A 8 -22.42 23.81 37.46
CA LYS A 8 -21.11 24.21 36.90
C LYS A 8 -20.48 23.14 36.01
N VAL A 9 -20.71 21.85 36.27
CA VAL A 9 -20.13 20.75 35.48
C VAL A 9 -20.89 20.54 34.18
N LEU A 10 -22.21 20.76 34.17
CA LEU A 10 -23.04 20.60 32.98
C LEU A 10 -22.64 21.51 31.79
N PRO A 11 -22.41 22.83 31.97
CA PRO A 11 -21.97 23.68 30.86
C PRO A 11 -20.56 23.32 30.37
N VAL A 12 -19.66 22.91 31.28
CA VAL A 12 -18.31 22.47 30.90
C VAL A 12 -18.36 21.19 30.06
N PHE A 13 -19.19 20.22 30.46
CA PHE A 13 -19.41 19.00 29.70
C PHE A 13 -20.03 19.29 28.33
N PHE A 14 -20.95 20.25 28.25
CA PHE A 14 -21.55 20.66 26.98
C PHE A 14 -20.52 21.27 26.01
N ILE A 15 -19.65 22.15 26.51
CA ILE A 15 -18.54 22.72 25.72
C ILE A 15 -17.59 21.61 25.26
N LEU A 16 -17.26 20.66 26.14
CA LEU A 16 -16.41 19.51 25.81
C LEU A 16 -16.98 18.71 24.63
N VAL A 17 -18.28 18.42 24.65
CA VAL A 17 -18.98 17.72 23.56
C VAL A 17 -18.91 18.50 22.25
N LEU A 18 -19.09 19.83 22.28
CA LEU A 18 -18.96 20.67 21.08
C LEU A 18 -17.55 20.63 20.49
N VAL A 19 -16.51 20.64 21.33
CA VAL A 19 -15.12 20.52 20.90
C VAL A 19 -14.89 19.16 20.21
N PHE A 20 -15.36 18.06 20.80
CA PHE A 20 -15.25 16.75 20.18
C PHE A 20 -15.98 16.64 18.84
N ILE A 21 -17.19 17.21 18.73
CA ILE A 21 -17.92 17.26 17.45
C ILE A 21 -17.11 18.02 16.39
N GLY A 22 -16.45 19.11 16.77
CA GLY A 22 -15.56 19.87 15.88
C GLY A 22 -14.39 19.03 15.38
N ILE A 23 -13.68 18.36 16.29
CA ILE A 23 -12.54 17.48 15.95
C ILE A 23 -12.98 16.35 15.01
N ILE A 24 -14.06 15.64 15.34
CA ILE A 24 -14.60 14.56 14.50
C ILE A 24 -14.96 15.07 13.10
N LYS A 25 -15.52 16.28 12.98
CA LYS A 25 -15.82 16.88 11.66
C LYS A 25 -14.55 17.16 10.85
N ILE A 26 -13.52 17.71 11.48
CA ILE A 26 -12.24 17.97 10.82
C ILE A 26 -11.60 16.65 10.36
N ASP A 27 -11.59 15.65 11.22
CA ASP A 27 -11.05 14.32 10.91
C ASP A 27 -11.82 13.65 9.76
N LEU A 28 -13.14 13.78 9.72
CA LEU A 28 -13.96 13.28 8.61
C LEU A 28 -13.66 14.00 7.29
N ILE A 29 -13.47 15.32 7.31
CA ILE A 29 -13.12 16.09 6.10
C ILE A 29 -11.74 15.67 5.60
N ASN A 30 -10.74 15.61 6.49
CA ASN A 30 -9.38 15.21 6.15
C ASN A 30 -9.34 13.75 5.67
N THR A 31 -10.05 12.85 6.32
CA THR A 31 -10.13 11.45 5.90
C THR A 31 -10.80 11.31 4.55
N LYS A 32 -11.85 12.09 4.24
CA LYS A 32 -12.45 12.09 2.90
C LYS A 32 -11.52 12.65 1.83
N ALA A 33 -10.68 13.62 2.16
CA ALA A 33 -9.69 14.17 1.23
C ALA A 33 -8.54 13.17 0.97
N LEU A 34 -8.06 12.49 2.02
CA LEU A 34 -6.93 11.56 1.94
C LEU A 34 -7.35 10.13 1.55
N SER A 35 -8.59 9.76 1.82
CA SER A 35 -9.17 8.44 1.59
C SER A 35 -10.67 8.58 1.26
N PRO A 36 -10.99 9.12 0.06
CA PRO A 36 -12.37 9.27 -0.36
C PRO A 36 -13.07 7.90 -0.33
N LEU A 37 -14.25 7.84 0.29
CA LEU A 37 -15.06 6.62 0.33
C LEU A 37 -15.75 6.49 -1.02
N GLY A 38 -15.25 5.57 -1.86
CA GLY A 38 -15.66 5.38 -3.26
C GLY A 38 -14.95 4.19 -3.89
N ASN A 39 -15.35 3.83 -5.12
CA ASN A 39 -14.73 2.74 -5.87
C ASN A 39 -13.24 3.07 -6.07
N THR A 40 -12.34 2.19 -5.68
CA THR A 40 -10.88 2.44 -5.60
C THR A 40 -10.29 3.02 -6.88
N ASN A 41 -10.84 2.65 -8.05
CA ASN A 41 -10.40 3.16 -9.35
C ASN A 41 -10.78 4.63 -9.61
N GLU A 42 -11.96 5.08 -9.15
CA GLU A 42 -12.42 6.45 -9.33
C GLU A 42 -11.63 7.41 -8.43
N ASN A 43 -11.35 6.96 -7.21
CA ASN A 43 -10.53 7.68 -6.25
C ASN A 43 -9.07 7.80 -6.72
N TYR A 44 -8.49 6.71 -7.24
CA TYR A 44 -7.14 6.75 -7.81
C TYR A 44 -7.04 7.75 -8.96
N LYS A 45 -8.05 7.79 -9.84
CA LYS A 45 -8.08 8.72 -10.97
C LYS A 45 -8.17 10.17 -10.51
N LEU A 46 -9.07 10.46 -9.56
CA LEU A 46 -9.21 11.80 -8.99
C LEU A 46 -7.91 12.31 -8.37
N VAL A 47 -7.25 11.47 -7.57
CA VAL A 47 -5.97 11.82 -6.92
C VAL A 47 -4.84 11.91 -7.96
N SER A 48 -4.81 11.03 -8.97
CA SER A 48 -3.81 11.13 -10.05
C SER A 48 -3.97 12.40 -10.88
N ASP A 49 -5.20 12.86 -11.11
CA ASP A 49 -5.48 14.11 -11.84
C ASP A 49 -5.03 15.35 -11.04
N GLU A 50 -5.12 15.31 -9.70
CA GLU A 50 -4.78 16.44 -8.81
C GLU A 50 -3.27 16.50 -8.47
N PHE A 51 -2.62 15.35 -8.32
CA PHE A 51 -1.19 15.25 -7.97
C PHE A 51 -0.26 15.00 -9.18
N GLY A 52 -0.83 14.75 -10.36
CA GLY A 52 -0.10 14.63 -11.61
C GLY A 52 0.58 13.29 -11.87
N GLU A 53 1.33 13.25 -12.97
CA GLU A 53 1.95 12.03 -13.53
C GLU A 53 2.95 11.38 -12.56
N ASP A 54 3.66 12.19 -11.77
CA ASP A 54 4.63 11.71 -10.78
C ASP A 54 3.98 10.87 -9.67
N PHE A 55 2.80 11.29 -9.18
CA PHE A 55 2.03 10.51 -8.22
C PHE A 55 1.46 9.23 -8.85
N SER A 56 0.99 9.34 -10.10
CA SER A 56 0.50 8.17 -10.84
C SER A 56 1.60 7.12 -11.00
N ASN A 57 2.81 7.53 -11.37
CA ASN A 57 3.98 6.67 -11.53
C ASN A 57 4.51 6.11 -10.20
N PHE A 58 4.33 6.83 -9.09
CA PHE A 58 4.68 6.34 -7.76
C PHE A 58 3.75 5.22 -7.28
N ILE A 59 2.44 5.37 -7.47
CA ILE A 59 1.45 4.40 -6.99
C ILE A 59 1.27 3.24 -7.97
N LYS A 60 1.24 3.53 -9.27
CA LYS A 60 1.14 2.54 -10.33
C LYS A 60 2.50 2.45 -10.97
N ASP A 61 3.23 1.39 -10.61
CA ASP A 61 4.49 1.06 -11.26
C ASP A 61 4.24 0.79 -12.75
N ASN A 62 4.38 1.82 -13.57
CA ASN A 62 4.32 1.77 -15.03
C ASN A 62 5.73 1.65 -15.63
N SER A 63 6.74 1.31 -14.81
CA SER A 63 8.11 1.21 -15.31
C SER A 63 8.21 0.13 -16.38
N PHE A 64 8.96 0.45 -17.43
CA PHE A 64 9.21 -0.47 -18.54
C PHE A 64 10.01 -1.70 -18.08
N LEU A 65 10.82 -1.55 -17.02
CA LEU A 65 11.65 -2.60 -16.44
C LEU A 65 11.24 -2.81 -14.98
N LYS A 66 10.76 -4.02 -14.67
CA LYS A 66 10.43 -4.44 -13.29
C LYS A 66 11.27 -5.65 -12.91
N ILE A 67 11.87 -5.61 -11.72
CA ILE A 67 12.72 -6.67 -11.20
C ILE A 67 12.11 -7.15 -9.88
N TYR A 68 11.73 -8.42 -9.83
CA TYR A 68 11.18 -9.07 -8.65
C TYR A 68 12.15 -10.13 -8.16
N GLU A 69 12.43 -10.11 -6.86
CA GLU A 69 13.13 -11.19 -6.17
C GLU A 69 12.07 -12.21 -5.75
N GLU A 70 12.09 -13.41 -6.35
CA GLU A 70 11.22 -14.51 -5.92
C GLU A 70 11.87 -15.29 -4.78
N ASP A 71 11.03 -15.91 -3.93
CA ASP A 71 11.49 -16.79 -2.86
C ASP A 71 12.35 -17.94 -3.43
N GLY A 72 13.66 -17.82 -3.22
CA GLY A 72 14.67 -18.77 -3.69
C GLY A 72 15.45 -18.27 -4.89
N LYS A 73 16.33 -17.27 -4.71
CA LYS A 73 17.44 -16.83 -5.58
C LYS A 73 17.15 -16.56 -7.07
N ASP A 74 15.93 -16.79 -7.51
CA ASP A 74 15.49 -16.56 -8.86
C ASP A 74 15.02 -15.10 -8.97
N ILE A 75 15.45 -14.42 -10.03
CA ILE A 75 15.07 -13.03 -10.30
C ILE A 75 14.12 -13.04 -11.50
N LEU A 76 12.90 -12.54 -11.32
CA LEU A 76 11.95 -12.31 -12.40
C LEU A 76 12.12 -10.88 -12.93
N VAL A 77 12.41 -10.76 -14.23
CA VAL A 77 12.57 -9.48 -14.91
C VAL A 77 11.46 -9.34 -15.95
N ARG A 78 10.64 -8.30 -15.82
CA ARG A 78 9.61 -7.93 -16.79
C ARG A 78 10.06 -6.71 -17.58
N LEU A 79 10.17 -6.86 -18.90
CA LEU A 79 10.41 -5.78 -19.86
C LEU A 79 9.14 -5.59 -20.72
N GLY A 80 8.36 -4.55 -20.42
CA GLY A 80 7.07 -4.33 -21.07
C GLY A 80 6.14 -5.54 -20.93
N ASP A 81 5.79 -6.16 -22.06
CA ASP A 81 4.94 -7.37 -22.13
C ASP A 81 5.73 -8.69 -22.09
N SER A 82 7.06 -8.62 -21.99
CA SER A 82 7.95 -9.80 -21.96
C SER A 82 8.45 -10.10 -20.56
N ASP A 83 8.36 -11.37 -20.15
CA ASP A 83 8.81 -11.84 -18.83
C ASP A 83 9.99 -12.82 -19.00
N PHE A 84 11.09 -12.59 -18.27
CA PHE A 84 12.27 -13.46 -18.25
C PHE A 84 12.67 -13.81 -16.82
N LYS A 85 12.94 -15.08 -16.57
CA LYS A 85 13.37 -15.57 -15.25
C LYS A 85 14.86 -15.89 -15.27
N ILE A 86 15.65 -15.16 -14.48
CA ILE A 86 17.06 -15.42 -14.25
C ILE A 86 17.16 -16.39 -13.09
N LYS A 87 17.57 -17.63 -13.37
CA LYS A 87 17.82 -18.65 -12.36
C LYS A 87 19.29 -18.67 -11.98
N GLU A 88 19.61 -18.80 -10.70
CA GLU A 88 21.00 -18.96 -10.25
C GLU A 88 21.64 -20.23 -10.83
N GLU A 89 20.85 -21.30 -10.94
CA GLU A 89 21.29 -22.57 -11.51
C GLU A 89 20.72 -22.80 -12.91
N SER A 90 21.62 -23.12 -13.85
CA SER A 90 21.19 -23.59 -15.17
C SER A 90 20.52 -24.96 -15.05
N PRO A 91 19.34 -25.18 -15.66
CA PRO A 91 18.68 -26.48 -15.65
C PRO A 91 19.52 -27.58 -16.29
N TYR A 92 20.43 -27.21 -17.21
CA TYR A 92 21.37 -28.14 -17.82
C TYR A 92 22.47 -28.58 -16.84
N ILE A 93 23.00 -27.65 -16.05
CA ILE A 93 24.04 -27.94 -15.05
C ILE A 93 23.49 -28.86 -13.97
N LYS A 94 22.25 -28.59 -13.50
CA LYS A 94 21.58 -29.43 -12.51
C LYS A 94 21.39 -30.88 -12.99
N LYS A 95 20.96 -31.04 -14.25
CA LYS A 95 20.77 -32.36 -14.87
C LYS A 95 22.09 -33.12 -15.02
N ILE A 96 23.16 -32.42 -15.39
CA ILE A 96 24.52 -33.01 -15.45
C ILE A 96 24.97 -33.43 -14.05
N GLN A 97 24.79 -32.60 -13.03
CA GLN A 97 25.14 -32.93 -11.65
C GLN A 97 24.36 -34.14 -11.12
N GLU A 98 23.05 -34.24 -11.40
CA GLU A 98 22.24 -35.41 -11.03
C GLU A 98 22.75 -36.69 -11.70
N MET A 99 23.09 -36.64 -13.00
CA MET A 99 23.69 -37.77 -13.69
C MET A 99 25.02 -38.19 -13.07
N PHE A 100 25.92 -37.24 -12.76
CA PHE A 100 27.19 -37.55 -12.10
C PHE A 100 27.01 -38.11 -10.69
N LYS A 101 26.00 -37.66 -9.95
CA LYS A 101 25.68 -38.16 -8.62
C LYS A 101 25.20 -39.62 -8.66
N ASN A 102 24.43 -39.98 -9.69
CA ASN A 102 23.97 -41.35 -9.92
C ASN A 102 25.06 -42.31 -10.41
N ILE A 103 26.17 -41.79 -10.95
CA ILE A 103 27.34 -42.59 -11.41
C ILE A 103 28.36 -42.80 -10.28
N LYS A 104 28.34 -41.95 -9.25
CA LYS A 104 29.23 -42.07 -8.07
C LYS A 104 28.68 -42.96 -6.94
N LEU A 105 27.57 -43.67 -7.17
CA LEU A 105 27.05 -44.77 -6.36
C LEU A 105 27.51 -46.10 -6.96
#